data_AF-A0A8S3CKF6-F1
#
_entry.id   AF-A0A8S3CKF6-F1
#
_cell.length_a   1.000
_cell.length_b   1.000
_cell.length_c   1.000
_cell.angle_alpha   90.00
_cell.angle_beta   90.00
_cell.angle_gamma   90.00
#
_symmetry.space_group_name_H-M   'P 1'
#
loop_
_entity.id
_entity.type
_entity.pdbx_description
1 polymer ?
#
loop_
_entity_poly.entity_id
_entity_poly.type
_entity_poly.pdbx_seq_one_letter_code
_entity_poly.pdbx_strand_id
1 'polypeptide(L)'
;MAKATIPIQSIFHKYIFLLKENYFTDDDKYDGLVNCLLPIISYASILTRITEDQIPADLLNYLLKFTKRHWLSQHREKVIKNILGLIKCCSINPALIPMVIRHEWPHACVQWLGNKDSGTGQRPSYTIDYYICLIIQKMARHANCVEILNQLNCLKRLDECKELMKKAHTDSEYNCLHLLFGMIYALLMESDEIKQLSVSNNERMCQVINEIVLYTLEACRNERFFYKCFHVAEMLGVLSKLFVNDDILLKFVNEDNQLFDFLSQLLIDFNNITRDTSRTHQPVNDETLLTLTNLLWSISFHECYHEKFEKNATLMNVVSDLSTATSLSVTTQMKLMPRDMCSLKKAAEGILWNLKPASSPSSCQISDEKTQQPLAMISYSHSNTTFCRELVENLSAHVPVWVDYKQAKDAVAHSDDLWEEIARAMELATAIVLIVSKEYYNSKSCRQELSYASDALKKRIIPIYPGDQQYRASGWLGIRIAGQKYIHFGRKPFAEAIEELSSVILTDQKLNIVTLTQPTVTSSSSCATHPIKMIDEENKLLSAMKNWTTKDIRKWFEDNQIHKDLITLLIDQFHTGTALIVYARHLKLFYRNEYIRIFKNYLKIFHGKKMNTFDFIQFVDALYRLRSDYDP
;
A
#
# COMPACT_ATOMS: atom_id res chain seq x y z
N MET A 1 -11.05 -19.87 -23.52
CA MET A 1 -11.14 -19.87 -22.05
C MET A 1 -10.99 -21.25 -21.40
N ALA A 2 -11.76 -22.31 -21.73
CA ALA A 2 -11.65 -23.62 -21.06
C ALA A 2 -10.66 -24.65 -21.69
N LYS A 3 -10.23 -24.46 -22.94
CA LYS A 3 -9.51 -25.51 -23.70
C LYS A 3 -8.05 -25.77 -23.28
N ALA A 4 -7.36 -24.81 -22.63
CA ALA A 4 -5.96 -24.95 -22.23
C ALA A 4 -5.76 -25.33 -20.75
N THR A 5 -6.76 -25.11 -19.88
CA THR A 5 -6.69 -25.38 -18.43
C THR A 5 -7.04 -26.83 -18.07
N ILE A 6 -7.96 -27.45 -18.83
CA ILE A 6 -8.39 -28.85 -18.63
C ILE A 6 -7.21 -29.86 -18.72
N PRO A 7 -6.28 -29.74 -19.69
CA PRO A 7 -5.12 -30.63 -19.75
C PRO A 7 -4.17 -30.50 -18.56
N ILE A 8 -3.94 -29.29 -18.05
CA ILE A 8 -2.98 -29.04 -16.95
C ILE A 8 -3.54 -29.53 -15.61
N GLN A 9 -4.84 -29.34 -15.37
CA GLN A 9 -5.50 -29.87 -14.17
C GLN A 9 -5.50 -31.40 -14.19
N SER A 10 -5.75 -32.02 -15.35
CA SER A 10 -5.63 -33.47 -15.53
C SER A 10 -4.20 -33.97 -15.26
N ILE A 11 -3.17 -33.23 -15.69
CA ILE A 11 -1.77 -33.53 -15.35
C ILE A 11 -1.58 -33.52 -13.83
N PHE A 12 -2.01 -32.46 -13.13
CA PHE A 12 -1.86 -32.38 -11.67
C PHE A 12 -2.50 -33.58 -10.97
N HIS A 13 -3.78 -33.86 -11.25
CA HIS A 13 -4.50 -34.98 -10.65
C HIS A 13 -3.87 -36.33 -10.98
N LYS A 14 -3.35 -36.52 -12.20
CA LYS A 14 -2.71 -37.78 -12.59
C LYS A 14 -1.41 -38.04 -11.82
N TYR A 15 -0.59 -37.02 -11.60
CA TYR A 15 0.75 -37.19 -11.03
C TYR A 15 0.80 -37.04 -9.50
N ILE A 16 -0.08 -36.25 -8.88
CA ILE A 16 -0.05 -36.02 -7.42
C ILE A 16 -0.24 -37.33 -6.63
N PHE A 17 -1.14 -38.22 -7.07
CA PHE A 17 -1.40 -39.51 -6.40
C PHE A 17 -0.32 -40.58 -6.65
N LEU A 18 0.64 -40.30 -7.53
CA LEU A 18 1.80 -41.16 -7.71
C LEU A 18 2.86 -40.91 -6.63
N LEU A 19 2.84 -39.77 -5.93
CA LEU A 19 3.70 -39.56 -4.77
C LEU A 19 3.21 -40.42 -3.60
N LYS A 20 4.00 -41.44 -3.26
CA LYS A 20 3.71 -42.38 -2.18
C LYS A 20 4.70 -42.16 -1.03
N GLU A 21 4.24 -42.39 0.20
CA GLU A 21 5.07 -42.25 1.40
C GLU A 21 6.36 -43.09 1.32
N ASN A 22 6.29 -44.31 0.78
CA ASN A 22 7.43 -45.21 0.63
C ASN A 22 8.51 -44.73 -0.37
N TYR A 23 8.29 -43.61 -1.08
CA TYR A 23 9.34 -42.98 -1.90
C TYR A 23 10.24 -42.08 -1.06
N PHE A 24 9.81 -41.70 0.15
CA PHE A 24 10.50 -40.76 1.04
C PHE A 24 11.12 -41.52 2.21
N THR A 25 12.09 -42.39 1.91
CA THR A 25 12.79 -43.24 2.88
C THR A 25 14.30 -42.96 2.87
N ASP A 26 15.06 -43.62 3.74
CA ASP A 26 16.53 -43.49 3.78
C ASP A 26 17.23 -44.15 2.58
N ASP A 27 16.52 -44.98 1.82
CA ASP A 27 16.96 -45.54 0.55
C ASP A 27 16.76 -44.52 -0.58
N ASP A 28 17.75 -44.38 -1.48
CA ASP A 28 17.76 -43.41 -2.59
C ASP A 28 17.10 -43.97 -3.86
N LYS A 29 16.66 -45.22 -3.84
CA LYS A 29 15.99 -45.95 -4.93
C LYS A 29 14.94 -45.14 -5.70
N TYR A 30 14.19 -44.27 -5.02
CA TYR A 30 13.10 -43.50 -5.62
C TYR A 30 13.45 -42.02 -5.90
N ASP A 31 14.65 -41.57 -5.57
CA ASP A 31 15.06 -40.16 -5.71
C ASP A 31 14.98 -39.70 -7.18
N GLY A 32 15.33 -40.56 -8.13
CA GLY A 32 15.18 -40.29 -9.56
C GLY A 32 13.73 -40.00 -9.97
N LEU A 33 12.78 -40.84 -9.50
CA LEU A 33 11.36 -40.69 -9.79
C LEU A 33 10.79 -39.42 -9.13
N VAL A 34 11.12 -39.19 -7.86
CA VAL A 34 10.70 -38.00 -7.11
C VAL A 34 11.20 -36.71 -7.79
N ASN A 35 12.45 -36.73 -8.28
CA ASN A 35 13.04 -35.61 -9.01
C ASN A 35 12.38 -35.33 -10.37
N CYS A 36 11.63 -36.28 -10.93
CA CYS A 36 10.83 -36.07 -12.13
C CYS A 36 9.40 -35.60 -11.79
N LEU A 37 8.76 -36.21 -10.79
CA LEU A 37 7.36 -35.95 -10.45
C LEU A 37 7.14 -34.57 -9.82
N LEU A 38 7.93 -34.24 -8.80
CA LEU A 38 7.71 -33.02 -8.01
C LEU A 38 7.77 -31.73 -8.85
N PRO A 39 8.71 -31.53 -9.79
CA PRO A 39 8.71 -30.35 -10.65
C PRO A 39 7.45 -30.22 -11.53
N ILE A 40 6.98 -31.35 -12.10
CA ILE A 40 5.77 -31.36 -12.94
C ILE A 40 4.54 -30.98 -12.11
N ILE A 41 4.39 -31.58 -10.94
CA ILE A 41 3.30 -31.31 -10.00
C ILE A 41 3.35 -29.84 -9.55
N SER A 42 4.53 -29.36 -9.17
CA SER A 42 4.74 -27.96 -8.74
C SER A 42 4.37 -26.98 -9.85
N TYR A 43 4.81 -27.22 -11.08
CA TYR A 43 4.48 -26.36 -12.22
C TYR A 43 2.98 -26.37 -12.52
N ALA A 44 2.35 -27.55 -12.54
CA ALA A 44 0.91 -27.66 -12.75
C ALA A 44 0.11 -26.93 -11.64
N SER A 45 0.62 -26.96 -10.40
CA SER A 45 -0.02 -26.29 -9.26
C SER A 45 0.01 -24.76 -9.29
N ILE A 46 0.90 -24.16 -10.08
CA ILE A 46 0.94 -22.70 -10.29
C ILE A 46 -0.16 -22.26 -11.26
N LEU A 47 -0.52 -23.13 -12.21
CA LEU A 47 -1.42 -22.82 -13.32
C LEU A 47 -2.87 -23.26 -13.09
N THR A 48 -3.14 -23.98 -12.01
CA THR A 48 -4.44 -24.56 -11.72
C THR A 48 -4.90 -24.18 -10.31
N ARG A 49 -6.20 -23.95 -10.14
CA ARG A 49 -6.78 -23.76 -8.81
C ARG A 49 -6.88 -25.12 -8.14
N ILE A 50 -6.15 -25.28 -7.04
CA ILE A 50 -6.11 -26.52 -6.25
C ILE A 50 -6.72 -26.28 -4.88
N THR A 51 -7.49 -27.24 -4.40
CA THR A 51 -8.11 -27.26 -3.07
C THR A 51 -7.57 -28.43 -2.24
N GLU A 52 -7.76 -28.43 -0.92
CA GLU A 52 -7.18 -29.44 -0.02
C GLU A 52 -7.61 -30.88 -0.38
N ASP A 53 -8.84 -31.08 -0.85
CA ASP A 53 -9.39 -32.40 -1.23
C ASP A 53 -8.64 -33.06 -2.41
N GLN A 54 -7.90 -32.27 -3.18
CA GLN A 54 -7.15 -32.76 -4.33
C GLN A 54 -5.72 -33.18 -3.99
N ILE A 55 -5.30 -33.00 -2.72
CA ILE A 55 -3.98 -33.38 -2.23
C ILE A 55 -4.13 -34.53 -1.23
N PRO A 56 -3.31 -35.60 -1.32
CA PRO A 56 -3.33 -36.67 -0.32
C PRO A 56 -3.09 -36.11 1.09
N ALA A 57 -3.96 -36.45 2.05
CA ALA A 57 -3.99 -35.85 3.38
C ALA A 57 -2.64 -35.91 4.12
N ASP A 58 -1.88 -37.00 3.98
CA ASP A 58 -0.60 -37.17 4.65
C ASP A 58 0.62 -36.71 3.82
N LEU A 59 0.42 -36.22 2.59
CA LEU A 59 1.52 -35.82 1.69
C LEU A 59 2.47 -34.85 2.37
N LEU A 60 1.94 -33.74 2.87
CA LEU A 60 2.77 -32.70 3.48
C LEU A 60 3.48 -33.19 4.75
N ASN A 61 2.91 -34.16 5.48
CA ASN A 61 3.49 -34.72 6.69
C ASN A 61 4.75 -35.54 6.39
N TYR A 62 4.68 -36.52 5.48
CA TYR A 62 5.86 -37.34 5.18
C TYR A 62 6.92 -36.55 4.40
N LEU A 63 6.51 -35.59 3.55
CA LEU A 63 7.45 -34.66 2.92
C LEU A 63 8.22 -33.84 3.97
N LEU A 64 7.54 -33.40 5.03
CA LEU A 64 8.17 -32.66 6.11
C LEU A 64 9.14 -33.54 6.90
N LYS A 65 8.73 -34.75 7.28
CA LYS A 65 9.59 -35.71 8.00
C LYS A 65 10.87 -36.02 7.22
N PHE A 66 10.74 -36.31 5.93
CA PHE A 66 11.87 -36.56 5.05
C PHE A 66 12.79 -35.33 4.95
N THR A 67 12.20 -34.14 4.77
CA THR A 67 12.95 -32.89 4.68
C THR A 67 13.73 -32.60 5.97
N LYS A 68 13.09 -32.71 7.14
CA LYS A 68 13.74 -32.52 8.45
C LYS A 68 14.96 -33.44 8.63
N ARG A 69 14.93 -34.64 8.07
CA ARG A 69 16.02 -35.61 8.17
C ARG A 69 17.17 -35.34 7.20
N HIS A 70 16.87 -34.90 5.98
CA HIS A 70 17.81 -34.86 4.86
C HIS A 70 18.15 -33.45 4.34
N TRP A 71 17.63 -32.37 4.92
CA TRP A 71 17.85 -31.00 4.43
C TRP A 71 19.31 -30.51 4.44
N LEU A 72 20.20 -31.15 5.20
CA LEU A 72 21.66 -30.90 5.18
C LEU A 72 22.44 -31.84 4.23
N SER A 73 21.77 -32.84 3.64
CA SER A 73 22.41 -33.82 2.77
C SER A 73 22.72 -33.23 1.40
N GLN A 74 24.00 -33.11 1.07
CA GLN A 74 24.45 -32.70 -0.27
C GLN A 74 24.02 -33.72 -1.35
N HIS A 75 24.01 -35.00 -1.02
CA HIS A 75 23.62 -36.06 -1.95
C HIS A 75 22.13 -35.95 -2.35
N ARG A 76 21.27 -35.57 -1.40
CA ARG A 76 19.81 -35.48 -1.60
C ARG A 76 19.31 -34.05 -1.82
N GLU A 77 20.20 -33.07 -2.01
CA GLU A 77 19.83 -31.65 -2.15
C GLU A 77 18.77 -31.43 -3.24
N LYS A 78 18.88 -32.12 -4.38
CA LYS A 78 17.93 -31.99 -5.49
C LYS A 78 16.51 -32.42 -5.11
N VAL A 79 16.38 -33.52 -4.35
CA VAL A 79 15.08 -34.01 -3.86
C VAL A 79 14.49 -32.99 -2.89
N ILE A 80 15.29 -32.52 -1.94
CA ILE A 80 14.86 -31.52 -0.95
C ILE A 80 14.41 -30.23 -1.64
N LYS A 81 15.20 -29.72 -2.59
CA LYS A 81 14.84 -28.54 -3.40
C LYS A 81 13.48 -28.73 -4.08
N ASN A 82 13.23 -29.89 -4.65
CA ASN A 82 11.96 -30.18 -5.33
C ASN A 82 10.78 -30.27 -4.35
N ILE A 83 10.99 -30.81 -3.15
CA ILE A 83 9.99 -30.81 -2.08
C ILE A 83 9.66 -29.37 -1.66
N LEU A 84 10.69 -28.57 -1.36
CA LEU A 84 10.52 -27.16 -1.00
C LEU A 84 9.86 -26.36 -2.14
N GLY A 85 10.12 -26.72 -3.40
CA GLY A 85 9.44 -26.17 -4.57
C GLY A 85 7.93 -26.41 -4.55
N LEU A 86 7.49 -27.61 -4.18
CA LEU A 86 6.07 -27.93 -4.02
C LEU A 86 5.46 -27.16 -2.84
N ILE A 87 6.15 -27.10 -1.70
CA ILE A 87 5.68 -26.36 -0.51
C ILE A 87 5.58 -24.85 -0.78
N LYS A 88 6.52 -24.29 -1.56
CA LYS A 88 6.42 -22.92 -2.06
C LYS A 88 5.13 -22.70 -2.84
N CYS A 89 4.76 -23.64 -3.73
CA CYS A 89 3.53 -23.53 -4.51
C CYS A 89 2.28 -23.66 -3.61
N CYS A 90 2.29 -24.57 -2.64
CA CYS A 90 1.22 -24.69 -1.64
C CYS A 90 1.07 -23.40 -0.82
N SER A 91 2.19 -22.75 -0.48
CA SER A 91 2.22 -21.50 0.29
C SER A 91 1.79 -20.26 -0.52
N ILE A 92 1.72 -20.36 -1.85
CA ILE A 92 1.16 -19.29 -2.70
C ILE A 92 -0.37 -19.36 -2.71
N ASN A 93 -0.94 -20.57 -2.67
CA ASN A 93 -2.37 -20.79 -2.84
C ASN A 93 -3.13 -20.65 -1.49
N PRO A 94 -4.02 -19.64 -1.34
CA PRO A 94 -4.79 -19.44 -0.12
C PRO A 94 -5.58 -20.68 0.34
N ALA A 95 -6.10 -21.47 -0.60
CA ALA A 95 -6.89 -22.66 -0.30
C ALA A 95 -6.08 -23.80 0.33
N LEU A 96 -4.75 -23.76 0.25
CA LEU A 96 -3.86 -24.79 0.80
C LEU A 96 -3.16 -24.35 2.09
N ILE A 97 -3.31 -23.08 2.51
CA ILE A 97 -2.70 -22.55 3.72
C ILE A 97 -3.13 -23.29 4.99
N PRO A 98 -4.42 -23.65 5.21
CA PRO A 98 -4.80 -24.38 6.41
C PRO A 98 -4.11 -25.74 6.50
N MET A 99 -3.98 -26.47 5.38
CA MET A 99 -3.19 -27.69 5.30
C MET A 99 -1.70 -27.46 5.59
N VAL A 100 -1.08 -26.41 5.02
CA VAL A 100 0.34 -26.06 5.29
C VAL A 100 0.58 -25.80 6.78
N ILE A 101 -0.34 -25.08 7.44
CA ILE A 101 -0.32 -24.81 8.88
C ILE A 101 -0.50 -26.10 9.69
N ARG A 102 -1.52 -26.91 9.35
CA ARG A 102 -1.87 -28.17 10.04
C ARG A 102 -0.68 -29.13 10.09
N HIS A 103 0.15 -29.15 9.05
CA HIS A 103 1.34 -30.02 8.96
C HIS A 103 2.64 -29.33 9.41
N GLU A 104 2.57 -28.23 10.18
CA GLU A 104 3.73 -27.61 10.84
C GLU A 104 4.87 -27.08 9.94
N TRP A 105 4.61 -26.82 8.66
CA TRP A 105 5.62 -26.22 7.77
C TRP A 105 6.11 -24.84 8.25
N PRO A 106 5.27 -23.92 8.78
CA PRO A 106 5.76 -22.67 9.35
C PRO A 106 6.79 -22.87 10.47
N HIS A 107 6.52 -23.83 11.37
CA HIS A 107 7.40 -24.17 12.50
C HIS A 107 8.76 -24.66 12.01
N ALA A 108 8.75 -25.59 11.04
CA ALA A 108 9.97 -26.14 10.48
C ALA A 108 10.80 -25.08 9.74
N CYS A 109 10.18 -24.24 8.92
CA CYS A 109 10.89 -23.18 8.21
C CYS A 109 11.56 -22.18 9.17
N VAL A 110 10.85 -21.73 10.22
CA VAL A 110 11.44 -20.82 11.22
C VAL A 110 12.56 -21.50 12.01
N GLN A 111 12.39 -22.79 12.35
CA GLN A 111 13.44 -23.56 13.01
C GLN A 111 14.71 -23.69 12.14
N TRP A 112 14.55 -23.94 10.84
CA TRP A 112 15.68 -24.07 9.92
C TRP A 112 16.44 -22.76 9.67
N LEU A 113 15.83 -21.59 9.90
CA LEU A 113 16.57 -20.31 9.86
C LEU A 113 17.70 -20.26 10.91
N GLY A 114 17.41 -20.75 12.11
CA GLY A 114 18.30 -20.64 13.27
C GLY A 114 19.29 -21.80 13.45
N ASN A 115 19.05 -22.95 12.82
CA ASN A 115 19.85 -24.15 13.07
C ASN A 115 21.17 -24.16 12.28
N LYS A 116 22.27 -24.21 13.03
CA LYS A 116 23.45 -25.01 12.66
C LYS A 116 23.20 -26.41 13.19
N ASP A 117 23.66 -27.46 12.50
CA ASP A 117 23.70 -28.78 13.14
C ASP A 117 24.49 -28.67 14.46
N SER A 118 23.84 -28.99 15.58
CA SER A 118 24.42 -28.92 16.92
C SER A 118 25.64 -29.83 17.09
N GLY A 119 25.85 -30.81 16.19
CA GLY A 119 27.00 -31.70 16.18
C GLY A 119 28.12 -31.33 15.20
N THR A 120 27.79 -30.84 13.99
CA THR A 120 28.78 -30.64 12.91
C THR A 120 29.04 -29.17 12.55
N GLY A 121 28.19 -28.25 12.98
CA GLY A 121 28.25 -26.83 12.59
C GLY A 121 27.91 -26.58 11.12
N GLN A 122 27.47 -27.60 10.38
CA GLN A 122 27.20 -27.53 8.94
C GLN A 122 25.92 -26.74 8.66
N ARG A 123 25.96 -25.87 7.64
CA ARG A 123 24.84 -25.06 7.15
C ARG A 123 24.30 -25.67 5.85
N PRO A 124 23.00 -25.58 5.55
CA PRO A 124 22.46 -25.91 4.23
C PRO A 124 23.12 -25.09 3.10
N SER A 125 22.97 -25.58 1.86
CA SER A 125 23.37 -24.82 0.67
C SER A 125 22.53 -23.54 0.51
N TYR A 126 23.04 -22.59 -0.28
CA TYR A 126 22.31 -21.39 -0.68
C TYR A 126 20.91 -21.73 -1.21
N THR A 127 20.79 -22.77 -2.04
CA THR A 127 19.51 -23.21 -2.61
C THR A 127 18.49 -23.47 -1.51
N ILE A 128 18.86 -24.25 -0.49
CA ILE A 128 17.95 -24.63 0.58
C ILE A 128 17.60 -23.41 1.45
N ASP A 129 18.59 -22.61 1.85
CA ASP A 129 18.37 -21.36 2.60
C ASP A 129 17.40 -20.42 1.85
N TYR A 130 17.61 -20.26 0.55
CA TYR A 130 16.78 -19.44 -0.32
C TYR A 130 15.34 -19.95 -0.37
N TYR A 131 15.13 -21.26 -0.56
CA TYR A 131 13.77 -21.82 -0.60
C TYR A 131 13.05 -21.73 0.74
N ILE A 132 13.75 -21.89 1.87
CA ILE A 132 13.17 -21.69 3.21
C ILE A 132 12.69 -20.25 3.37
N CYS A 133 13.55 -19.27 3.07
CA CYS A 133 13.18 -17.85 3.14
C CYS A 133 12.04 -17.52 2.18
N LEU A 134 12.05 -18.10 0.98
CA LEU A 134 10.99 -17.92 -0.02
C LEU A 134 9.65 -18.46 0.48
N ILE A 135 9.62 -19.65 1.09
CA ILE A 135 8.41 -20.24 1.67
C ILE A 135 7.88 -19.34 2.80
N ILE A 136 8.75 -18.86 3.70
CA ILE A 136 8.36 -17.91 4.75
C ILE A 136 7.75 -16.65 4.16
N GLN A 137 8.37 -16.08 3.11
CA GLN A 137 7.83 -14.91 2.42
C GLN A 137 6.45 -15.18 1.79
N LYS A 138 6.24 -16.36 1.17
CA LYS A 138 4.91 -16.72 0.64
C LYS A 138 3.88 -16.85 1.75
N MET A 139 4.23 -17.52 2.85
CA MET A 139 3.34 -17.66 4.01
C MET A 139 3.01 -16.32 4.65
N ALA A 140 3.99 -15.40 4.77
CA ALA A 140 3.80 -14.08 5.35
C ALA A 140 2.83 -13.16 4.57
N ARG A 141 2.43 -13.55 3.35
CA ARG A 141 1.35 -12.88 2.59
C ARG A 141 -0.04 -13.21 3.13
N HIS A 142 -0.16 -14.26 3.95
CA HIS A 142 -1.42 -14.78 4.48
C HIS A 142 -1.56 -14.45 5.96
N ALA A 143 -2.66 -13.80 6.31
CA ALA A 143 -3.00 -13.38 7.67
C ALA A 143 -2.79 -14.46 8.76
N ASN A 144 -3.33 -15.66 8.55
CA ASN A 144 -3.26 -16.75 9.52
C ASN A 144 -1.82 -17.22 9.74
N CYS A 145 -0.99 -17.16 8.68
CA CYS A 145 0.43 -17.47 8.79
C CYS A 145 1.22 -16.34 9.46
N VAL A 146 0.86 -15.06 9.26
CA VAL A 146 1.51 -13.93 9.94
C VAL A 146 1.41 -14.09 11.45
N GLU A 147 0.23 -14.42 11.98
CA GLU A 147 0.02 -14.66 13.41
C GLU A 147 0.93 -15.79 13.94
N ILE A 148 1.01 -16.91 13.23
CA ILE A 148 1.86 -18.04 13.60
C ILE A 148 3.34 -17.66 13.52
N LEU A 149 3.79 -17.00 12.45
CA LEU A 149 5.18 -16.60 12.25
C LEU A 149 5.62 -15.60 13.33
N ASN A 150 4.73 -14.69 13.76
CA ASN A 150 4.98 -13.77 14.85
C ASN A 150 5.07 -14.50 16.21
N GLN A 151 4.17 -15.45 16.49
CA GLN A 151 4.26 -16.32 17.68
C GLN A 151 5.58 -17.10 17.73
N LEU A 152 6.09 -17.52 16.59
CA LEU A 152 7.37 -18.22 16.46
C LEU A 152 8.61 -17.30 16.51
N ASN A 153 8.42 -16.00 16.75
CA ASN A 153 9.49 -14.99 16.76
C ASN A 153 10.33 -15.00 15.46
N CYS A 154 9.67 -15.16 14.30
CA CYS A 154 10.34 -15.28 13.00
C CYS A 154 11.30 -14.10 12.72
N LEU A 155 10.91 -12.86 13.05
CA LEU A 155 11.76 -11.67 12.84
C LEU A 155 13.08 -11.75 13.63
N LYS A 156 13.01 -12.19 14.89
CA LYS A 156 14.22 -12.40 15.71
C LYS A 156 15.12 -13.48 15.10
N ARG A 157 14.55 -14.59 14.64
CA ARG A 157 15.30 -15.66 13.96
C ARG A 157 15.95 -15.19 12.66
N LEU A 158 15.27 -14.32 11.90
CA LEU A 158 15.85 -13.70 10.72
C LEU A 158 17.03 -12.80 11.07
N ASP A 159 16.95 -11.99 12.13
CA ASP A 159 18.08 -11.16 12.54
C ASP A 159 19.29 -11.99 13.00
N GLU A 160 19.05 -13.10 13.72
CA GLU A 160 20.09 -14.05 14.11
C GLU A 160 20.76 -14.72 12.91
N CYS A 161 20.02 -15.03 11.83
CA CYS A 161 20.55 -15.78 10.69
C CYS A 161 21.22 -14.92 9.61
N LYS A 162 20.95 -13.61 9.55
CA LYS A 162 21.49 -12.69 8.53
C LYS A 162 23.01 -12.73 8.42
N GLU A 163 23.71 -12.50 9.52
CA GLU A 163 25.18 -12.48 9.53
C GLU A 163 25.78 -13.86 9.25
N LEU A 164 25.07 -14.93 9.61
CA LEU A 164 25.48 -16.30 9.30
C LEU A 164 25.37 -16.57 7.80
N MET A 165 24.24 -16.23 7.17
CA MET A 165 24.04 -16.41 5.73
C MET A 165 24.96 -15.49 4.90
N LYS A 166 25.24 -14.28 5.38
CA LYS A 166 26.17 -13.35 4.73
C LYS A 166 27.60 -13.90 4.68
N LYS A 167 28.03 -14.61 5.72
CA LYS A 167 29.35 -15.26 5.77
C LYS A 167 29.41 -16.58 4.99
N ALA A 168 28.28 -17.25 4.85
CA ALA A 168 28.20 -18.58 4.24
C ALA A 168 28.07 -18.55 2.71
N HIS A 169 27.50 -17.48 2.15
CA HIS A 169 27.15 -17.39 0.73
C HIS A 169 27.88 -16.24 0.04
N THR A 170 27.96 -16.27 -1.28
CA THR A 170 28.54 -15.17 -2.07
C THR A 170 27.71 -13.89 -1.95
N ASP A 171 28.30 -12.73 -2.23
CA ASP A 171 27.56 -11.45 -2.20
C ASP A 171 26.33 -11.46 -3.12
N SER A 172 26.45 -12.10 -4.30
CA SER A 172 25.34 -12.22 -5.26
C SER A 172 24.17 -13.04 -4.70
N GLU A 173 24.48 -14.18 -4.07
CA GLU A 173 23.52 -15.06 -3.41
C GLU A 173 22.87 -14.36 -2.20
N TYR A 174 23.70 -13.75 -1.36
CA TYR A 174 23.21 -13.01 -0.19
C TYR A 174 22.32 -11.83 -0.60
N ASN A 175 22.61 -11.14 -1.70
CA ASN A 175 21.74 -10.07 -2.22
C ASN A 175 20.35 -10.58 -2.64
N CYS A 176 20.20 -11.87 -2.97
CA CYS A 176 18.88 -12.47 -3.23
C CYS A 176 18.14 -12.77 -1.92
N LEU A 177 18.86 -13.25 -0.89
CA LEU A 177 18.32 -13.45 0.45
C LEU A 177 17.95 -12.11 1.12
N HIS A 178 18.73 -11.06 0.87
CA HIS A 178 18.51 -9.73 1.43
C HIS A 178 17.15 -9.15 0.99
N LEU A 179 16.83 -9.28 -0.29
CA LEU A 179 15.53 -8.91 -0.83
C LEU A 179 14.39 -9.69 -0.13
N LEU A 180 14.55 -11.01 0.02
CA LEU A 180 13.57 -11.84 0.74
C LEU A 180 13.40 -11.38 2.18
N PHE A 181 14.50 -11.09 2.88
CA PHE A 181 14.44 -10.57 4.23
C PHE A 181 13.65 -9.27 4.27
N GLY A 182 13.97 -8.30 3.41
CA GLY A 182 13.27 -7.03 3.32
C GLY A 182 11.75 -7.21 3.17
N MET A 183 11.33 -8.10 2.26
CA MET A 183 9.92 -8.43 2.08
C MET A 183 9.30 -9.10 3.31
N ILE A 184 10.00 -10.03 3.97
CA ILE A 184 9.49 -10.71 5.18
C ILE A 184 9.36 -9.72 6.35
N TYR A 185 10.35 -8.82 6.55
CA TYR A 185 10.25 -7.76 7.56
C TYR A 185 9.01 -6.91 7.34
N ALA A 186 8.83 -6.39 6.12
CA ALA A 186 7.68 -5.58 5.77
C ALA A 186 6.34 -6.34 5.95
N LEU A 187 6.31 -7.65 5.62
CA LEU A 187 5.11 -8.47 5.74
C LEU A 187 4.77 -8.89 7.17
N LEU A 188 5.74 -9.03 8.08
CA LEU A 188 5.49 -9.47 9.47
C LEU A 188 5.40 -8.33 10.48
N MET A 189 6.04 -7.20 10.22
CA MET A 189 6.00 -6.05 11.13
C MET A 189 4.62 -5.40 11.20
N GLU A 190 4.31 -4.83 12.36
CA GLU A 190 3.10 -4.06 12.62
C GLU A 190 3.25 -2.60 12.19
N SER A 191 2.15 -1.92 11.82
CA SER A 191 2.22 -0.54 11.30
C SER A 191 2.83 0.45 12.30
N ASP A 192 2.70 0.20 13.61
CA ASP A 192 3.30 1.04 14.66
C ASP A 192 4.81 0.78 14.80
N GLU A 193 5.25 -0.48 14.68
CA GLU A 193 6.67 -0.83 14.65
C GLU A 193 7.35 -0.22 13.42
N ILE A 194 6.69 -0.31 12.26
CA ILE A 194 7.19 0.30 11.01
C ILE A 194 7.36 1.81 11.20
N LYS A 195 6.36 2.49 11.81
CA LYS A 195 6.42 3.93 12.10
C LYS A 195 7.56 4.27 13.06
N GLN A 196 7.70 3.51 14.15
CA GLN A 196 8.77 3.75 15.13
C GLN A 196 10.15 3.59 14.50
N LEU A 197 10.37 2.51 13.75
CA LEU A 197 11.64 2.26 13.07
C LEU A 197 11.92 3.25 11.94
N SER A 198 10.89 3.81 11.28
CA SER A 198 11.08 4.86 10.28
C SER A 198 11.43 6.22 10.89
N VAL A 199 10.94 6.53 12.10
CA VAL A 199 11.20 7.81 12.80
C VAL A 199 12.51 7.78 13.59
N SER A 200 12.93 6.62 14.11
CA SER A 200 14.08 6.51 15.02
C SER A 200 15.46 6.49 14.34
N ASN A 201 15.63 7.06 13.14
CA ASN A 201 16.87 6.97 12.35
C ASN A 201 17.35 5.52 12.11
N ASN A 202 16.45 4.52 12.13
CA ASN A 202 16.82 3.18 11.74
C ASN A 202 16.86 3.13 10.20
N GLU A 203 18.00 3.54 9.64
CA GLU A 203 18.25 3.62 8.18
C GLU A 203 17.83 2.33 7.46
N ARG A 204 17.88 1.19 8.15
CA ARG A 204 17.63 -0.14 7.61
C ARG A 204 16.23 -0.36 7.05
N MET A 205 15.17 0.08 7.73
CA MET A 205 13.81 -0.12 7.21
C MET A 205 13.52 0.81 6.04
N CYS A 206 14.01 2.06 6.10
CA CYS A 206 13.94 2.97 4.97
C CYS A 206 14.72 2.44 3.75
N GLN A 207 15.91 1.84 3.97
CA GLN A 207 16.69 1.16 2.94
C GLN A 207 15.92 -0.01 2.33
N VAL A 208 15.34 -0.88 3.14
CA VAL A 208 14.51 -2.00 2.67
C VAL A 208 13.34 -1.51 1.79
N ILE A 209 12.63 -0.46 2.23
CA ILE A 209 11.50 0.08 1.45
C ILE A 209 12.00 0.71 0.14
N ASN A 210 13.10 1.49 0.16
CA ASN A 210 13.76 2.04 -1.03
C ASN A 210 14.16 0.93 -2.03
N GLU A 211 14.73 -0.16 -1.54
CA GLU A 211 15.08 -1.32 -2.35
C GLU A 211 13.84 -1.96 -2.96
N ILE A 212 12.76 -2.17 -2.20
CA ILE A 212 11.52 -2.75 -2.72
C ILE A 212 10.91 -1.86 -3.83
N VAL A 213 10.90 -0.54 -3.65
CA VAL A 213 10.44 0.40 -4.69
C VAL A 213 11.33 0.29 -5.92
N LEU A 214 12.66 0.35 -5.76
CA LEU A 214 13.60 0.21 -6.87
C LEU A 214 13.42 -1.10 -7.62
N TYR A 215 13.29 -2.23 -6.92
CA TYR A 215 13.12 -3.54 -7.53
C TYR A 215 11.76 -3.68 -8.22
N THR A 216 10.72 -3.00 -7.73
CA THR A 216 9.44 -2.89 -8.42
C THR A 216 9.62 -2.20 -9.77
N LEU A 217 10.36 -1.08 -9.81
CA LEU A 217 10.67 -0.37 -11.05
C LEU A 217 11.52 -1.23 -12.01
N GLU A 218 12.54 -1.91 -11.49
CA GLU A 218 13.41 -2.80 -12.29
C GLU A 218 12.65 -4.00 -12.88
N ALA A 219 11.70 -4.57 -12.13
CA ALA A 219 10.88 -5.69 -12.61
C ALA A 219 10.10 -5.32 -13.88
N CYS A 220 9.65 -4.07 -14.00
CA CYS A 220 8.88 -3.59 -15.13
C CYS A 220 9.73 -3.23 -16.37
N ARG A 221 11.07 -3.30 -16.29
CA ARG A 221 11.93 -3.07 -17.46
C ARG A 221 11.94 -4.21 -18.47
N ASN A 222 11.34 -5.35 -18.13
CA ASN A 222 11.21 -6.49 -19.03
C ASN A 222 9.75 -6.89 -19.22
N GLU A 223 9.45 -7.47 -20.38
CA GLU A 223 8.10 -7.89 -20.78
C GLU A 223 7.49 -8.99 -19.90
N ARG A 224 8.30 -9.64 -19.06
CA ARG A 224 7.84 -10.68 -18.14
C ARG A 224 7.49 -10.12 -16.75
N PHE A 225 7.80 -8.86 -16.47
CA PHE A 225 7.57 -8.20 -15.19
C PHE A 225 8.26 -8.88 -14.00
N PHE A 226 9.46 -9.44 -14.20
CA PHE A 226 10.25 -10.09 -13.14
C PHE A 226 11.49 -9.28 -12.77
N TYR A 227 11.76 -9.14 -11.47
CA TYR A 227 13.09 -8.82 -10.98
C TYR A 227 13.67 -10.04 -10.27
N LYS A 228 14.80 -10.54 -10.76
CA LYS A 228 15.39 -11.83 -10.37
C LYS A 228 14.37 -12.98 -10.50
N CYS A 229 13.71 -13.34 -9.40
CA CYS A 229 12.80 -14.47 -9.25
C CYS A 229 11.40 -14.04 -8.78
N PHE A 230 11.19 -12.73 -8.60
CA PHE A 230 9.94 -12.16 -8.10
C PHE A 230 9.21 -11.45 -9.24
N HIS A 231 7.95 -11.82 -9.42
CA HIS A 231 7.06 -11.03 -10.27
C HIS A 231 6.73 -9.71 -9.56
N VAL A 232 6.48 -8.65 -10.34
CA VAL A 232 6.16 -7.31 -9.82
C VAL A 232 4.99 -7.32 -8.81
N ALA A 233 4.00 -8.20 -9.03
CA ALA A 233 2.86 -8.42 -8.13
C ALA A 233 3.28 -8.56 -6.66
N GLU A 234 4.35 -9.31 -6.41
CA GLU A 234 4.75 -9.63 -5.05
C GLU A 234 5.32 -8.41 -4.32
N MET A 235 6.14 -7.62 -5.01
CA MET A 235 6.72 -6.40 -4.46
C MET A 235 5.65 -5.34 -4.25
N LEU A 236 4.72 -5.20 -5.21
CA LEU A 236 3.55 -4.33 -5.07
C LEU A 236 2.67 -4.76 -3.88
N GLY A 237 2.53 -6.06 -3.64
CA GLY A 237 1.78 -6.59 -2.49
C GLY A 237 2.40 -6.16 -1.16
N VAL A 238 3.73 -6.14 -1.08
CA VAL A 238 4.45 -5.60 0.09
C VAL A 238 4.26 -4.09 0.21
N LEU A 239 4.40 -3.34 -0.88
CA LEU A 239 4.17 -1.89 -0.89
C LEU A 239 2.75 -1.54 -0.46
N SER A 240 1.75 -2.31 -0.88
CA SER A 240 0.37 -2.08 -0.46
C SER A 240 0.15 -2.27 1.04
N LYS A 241 0.95 -3.11 1.73
CA LYS A 241 0.94 -3.18 3.20
C LYS A 241 1.62 -1.97 3.81
N LEU A 242 2.77 -1.57 3.29
CA LEU A 242 3.57 -0.46 3.82
C LEU A 242 2.88 0.89 3.67
N PHE A 243 2.25 1.14 2.52
CA PHE A 243 1.58 2.40 2.16
C PHE A 243 0.19 2.56 2.80
N VAL A 244 -0.18 1.69 3.74
CA VAL A 244 -1.26 1.99 4.70
C VAL A 244 -0.82 3.09 5.67
N ASN A 245 0.49 3.22 5.91
CA ASN A 245 1.05 4.29 6.73
C ASN A 245 1.35 5.53 5.87
N ASP A 246 0.58 6.59 6.08
CA ASP A 246 0.69 7.88 5.39
C ASP A 246 2.09 8.50 5.46
N ASP A 247 2.80 8.37 6.58
CA ASP A 247 4.14 8.96 6.74
C ASP A 247 5.14 8.29 5.78
N ILE A 248 5.01 6.98 5.59
CA ILE A 248 5.81 6.22 4.64
C ILE A 248 5.39 6.57 3.22
N LEU A 249 4.08 6.50 2.92
CA LEU A 249 3.57 6.78 1.60
C LEU A 249 4.02 8.18 1.13
N LEU A 250 3.82 9.21 1.96
CA LEU A 250 4.21 10.59 1.64
C LEU A 250 5.71 10.74 1.48
N LYS A 251 6.53 10.07 2.31
CA LYS A 251 8.00 10.11 2.13
C LYS A 251 8.39 9.64 0.72
N PHE A 252 7.85 8.50 0.29
CA PHE A 252 8.22 7.89 -0.99
C PHE A 252 7.60 8.59 -2.20
N VAL A 253 6.36 9.04 -2.11
CA VAL A 253 5.69 9.69 -3.24
C VAL A 253 6.04 11.19 -3.35
N ASN A 254 6.48 11.85 -2.27
CA ASN A 254 7.00 13.23 -2.35
C ASN A 254 8.48 13.29 -2.79
N GLU A 255 9.31 12.32 -2.39
CA GLU A 255 10.72 12.25 -2.83
C GLU A 255 10.86 11.82 -4.30
N ASP A 256 9.92 11.02 -4.81
CA ASP A 256 9.89 10.54 -6.19
C ASP A 256 8.56 10.87 -6.90
N ASN A 257 8.54 12.02 -7.59
CA ASN A 257 7.39 12.46 -8.37
C ASN A 257 6.99 11.50 -9.51
N GLN A 258 7.83 10.52 -9.87
CA GLN A 258 7.56 9.55 -10.95
C GLN A 258 6.80 8.31 -10.48
N LEU A 259 6.79 8.00 -9.18
CA LEU A 259 6.17 6.77 -8.68
C LEU A 259 4.67 6.71 -8.98
N PHE A 260 3.95 7.82 -8.81
CA PHE A 260 2.53 7.91 -9.16
C PHE A 260 2.29 7.63 -10.66
N ASP A 261 3.05 8.31 -11.52
CA ASP A 261 2.90 8.17 -12.98
C ASP A 261 3.20 6.74 -13.42
N PHE A 262 4.22 6.12 -12.81
CA PHE A 262 4.60 4.74 -13.05
C PHE A 262 3.50 3.75 -12.62
N LEU A 263 2.96 3.89 -11.40
CA LEU A 263 1.88 3.02 -10.91
C LEU A 263 0.61 3.17 -11.76
N SER A 264 0.32 4.39 -12.21
CA SER A 264 -0.79 4.70 -13.11
C SER A 264 -0.63 4.01 -14.45
N GLN A 265 0.55 4.10 -15.07
CA GLN A 265 0.85 3.42 -16.33
C GLN A 265 0.75 1.90 -16.18
N LEU A 266 1.29 1.35 -15.08
CA LEU A 266 1.25 -0.08 -14.82
C LEU A 266 -0.19 -0.60 -14.65
N LEU A 267 -1.08 0.17 -14.01
CA LEU A 267 -2.50 -0.19 -13.92
C LEU A 267 -3.13 -0.26 -15.31
N ILE A 268 -2.87 0.72 -16.16
CA ILE A 268 -3.37 0.76 -17.54
C ILE A 268 -2.87 -0.46 -18.32
N ASP A 269 -1.57 -0.77 -18.24
CA ASP A 269 -0.95 -1.89 -18.93
C ASP A 269 -1.54 -3.24 -18.49
N PHE A 270 -1.65 -3.48 -17.17
CA PHE A 270 -2.22 -4.72 -16.65
C PHE A 270 -3.72 -4.85 -16.92
N ASN A 271 -4.46 -3.75 -16.96
CA ASN A 271 -5.86 -3.77 -17.39
C ASN A 271 -5.99 -4.23 -18.85
N ASN A 272 -5.12 -3.72 -19.73
CA ASN A 272 -5.08 -4.13 -21.13
C ASN A 272 -4.67 -5.61 -21.27
N ILE A 273 -3.64 -6.06 -20.53
CA ILE A 273 -3.20 -7.46 -20.52
C ILE A 273 -4.33 -8.39 -20.07
N THR A 274 -5.09 -7.99 -19.05
CA THR A 274 -6.17 -8.82 -18.48
C THR A 274 -7.39 -8.90 -19.40
N ARG A 275 -7.67 -7.84 -20.18
CA ARG A 275 -8.75 -7.79 -21.17
C ARG A 275 -8.39 -8.46 -22.50
N ASP A 276 -7.10 -8.68 -22.78
CA ASP A 276 -6.65 -9.30 -24.02
C ASP A 276 -6.95 -10.81 -24.06
N THR A 277 -8.07 -11.14 -24.70
CA THR A 277 -8.53 -12.52 -24.88
C THR A 277 -7.62 -13.40 -25.73
N SER A 278 -6.66 -12.83 -26.45
CA SER A 278 -5.69 -13.60 -27.25
C SER A 278 -4.56 -14.21 -26.39
N ARG A 279 -4.32 -13.65 -25.19
CA ARG A 279 -3.28 -14.11 -24.28
C ARG A 279 -3.79 -15.22 -23.38
N THR A 280 -2.86 -16.08 -22.93
CA THR A 280 -3.18 -17.05 -21.87
C THR A 280 -3.38 -16.29 -20.57
N HIS A 281 -4.57 -16.41 -19.97
CA HIS A 281 -4.88 -15.80 -18.68
C HIS A 281 -3.93 -16.37 -17.60
N GLN A 282 -3.32 -15.47 -16.83
CA GLN A 282 -2.44 -15.83 -15.72
C GLN A 282 -2.99 -15.22 -14.43
N PRO A 283 -3.21 -16.02 -13.36
CA PRO A 283 -3.72 -15.52 -12.08
C PRO A 283 -2.89 -14.38 -11.48
N VAL A 284 -1.58 -14.35 -11.76
CA VAL A 284 -0.67 -13.30 -11.29
C VAL A 284 -0.99 -11.92 -11.89
N ASN A 285 -1.60 -11.86 -13.08
CA ASN A 285 -2.01 -10.58 -13.69
C ASN A 285 -3.19 -9.98 -12.95
N ASP A 286 -4.19 -10.81 -12.59
CA ASP A 286 -5.33 -10.39 -11.77
C ASP A 286 -4.85 -9.89 -10.39
N GLU A 287 -3.90 -10.61 -9.77
CA GLU A 287 -3.28 -10.20 -8.50
C GLU A 287 -2.58 -8.83 -8.62
N THR A 288 -1.85 -8.62 -9.73
CA THR A 288 -1.15 -7.37 -9.99
C THR A 288 -2.13 -6.21 -10.13
N LEU A 289 -3.20 -6.39 -10.93
CA LEU A 289 -4.24 -5.40 -11.12
C LEU A 289 -4.91 -5.04 -9.79
N LEU A 290 -5.31 -6.05 -9.00
CA LEU A 290 -5.92 -5.88 -7.67
C LEU A 290 -5.04 -5.05 -6.75
N THR A 291 -3.75 -5.39 -6.72
CA THR A 291 -2.77 -4.72 -5.86
C THR A 291 -2.56 -3.26 -6.28
N LEU A 292 -2.44 -3.00 -7.58
CA LEU A 292 -2.26 -1.65 -8.12
C LEU A 292 -3.45 -0.74 -7.83
N THR A 293 -4.68 -1.22 -8.05
CA THR A 293 -5.88 -0.44 -7.74
C THR A 293 -5.95 -0.11 -6.25
N ASN A 294 -5.63 -1.07 -5.38
CA ASN A 294 -5.57 -0.82 -3.94
C ASN A 294 -4.48 0.20 -3.57
N LEU A 295 -3.32 0.15 -4.22
CA LEU A 295 -2.22 1.10 -3.96
C LEU A 295 -2.60 2.53 -4.37
N LEU A 296 -3.21 2.68 -5.54
CA LEU A 296 -3.72 3.97 -6.02
C LEU A 296 -4.87 4.49 -5.15
N TRP A 297 -5.69 3.61 -4.58
CA TRP A 297 -6.68 4.01 -3.59
C TRP A 297 -6.04 4.54 -2.29
N SER A 298 -4.92 3.98 -1.84
CA SER A 298 -4.15 4.59 -0.74
C SER A 298 -3.69 6.00 -1.10
N ILE A 299 -3.18 6.20 -2.32
CA ILE A 299 -2.71 7.51 -2.80
C ILE A 299 -3.86 8.51 -2.91
N SER A 300 -5.06 8.08 -3.34
CA SER A 300 -6.19 9.00 -3.52
C SER A 300 -6.73 9.60 -2.21
N PHE A 301 -6.36 9.08 -1.04
CA PHE A 301 -6.68 9.73 0.24
C PHE A 301 -5.89 11.05 0.46
N HIS A 302 -4.89 11.34 -0.37
CA HIS A 302 -4.06 12.51 -0.27
C HIS A 302 -4.43 13.53 -1.35
N GLU A 303 -5.01 14.66 -0.92
CA GLU A 303 -5.51 15.74 -1.80
C GLU A 303 -4.44 16.27 -2.77
N CYS A 304 -3.16 16.26 -2.37
CA CYS A 304 -2.04 16.68 -3.23
C CYS A 304 -1.87 15.86 -4.52
N TYR A 305 -2.55 14.71 -4.66
CA TYR A 305 -2.52 13.89 -5.87
C TYR A 305 -3.82 13.93 -6.66
N HIS A 306 -4.89 14.56 -6.17
CA HIS A 306 -6.19 14.60 -6.85
C HIS A 306 -6.07 15.21 -8.24
N GLU A 307 -5.36 16.32 -8.38
CA GLU A 307 -5.10 16.96 -9.68
C GLU A 307 -4.35 16.02 -10.65
N LYS A 308 -3.44 15.17 -10.16
CA LYS A 308 -2.72 14.21 -11.01
C LYS A 308 -3.64 13.08 -11.50
N PHE A 309 -4.58 12.62 -10.67
CA PHE A 309 -5.61 11.68 -11.11
C PHE A 309 -6.50 12.32 -12.18
N GLU A 310 -7.03 13.51 -11.92
CA GLU A 310 -7.95 14.22 -12.82
C GLU A 310 -7.32 14.54 -14.18
N LYS A 311 -6.03 14.89 -14.22
CA LYS A 311 -5.30 15.14 -15.47
C LYS A 311 -5.03 13.87 -16.29
N ASN A 312 -5.05 12.69 -15.69
CA ASN A 312 -4.79 11.43 -16.38
C ASN A 312 -6.08 10.77 -16.87
N ALA A 313 -6.61 11.24 -18.01
CA ALA A 313 -7.86 10.75 -18.59
C ALA A 313 -7.87 9.23 -18.84
N THR A 314 -6.76 8.66 -19.30
CA THR A 314 -6.64 7.22 -19.55
C THR A 314 -6.77 6.41 -18.26
N LEU A 315 -6.09 6.84 -17.20
CA LEU A 315 -6.21 6.23 -15.88
C LEU A 315 -7.65 6.31 -15.37
N MET A 316 -8.28 7.48 -15.46
CA MET A 316 -9.63 7.68 -14.97
C MET A 316 -10.67 6.83 -15.72
N ASN A 317 -10.50 6.64 -17.03
CA ASN A 317 -11.32 5.70 -17.80
C ASN A 317 -11.14 4.26 -17.31
N VAL A 318 -9.91 3.82 -17.05
CA VAL A 318 -9.64 2.48 -16.49
C VAL A 318 -10.27 2.33 -15.10
N VAL A 319 -10.14 3.33 -14.22
CA VAL A 319 -10.75 3.29 -12.88
C VAL A 319 -12.28 3.25 -12.97
N SER A 320 -12.89 4.04 -13.86
CA SER A 320 -14.34 4.03 -14.11
C SER A 320 -14.82 2.67 -14.62
N ASP A 321 -14.14 2.10 -15.61
CA ASP A 321 -14.42 0.76 -16.13
C ASP A 321 -14.35 -0.30 -15.02
N LEU A 322 -13.33 -0.25 -14.17
CA LEU A 322 -13.16 -1.19 -13.05
C LEU A 322 -14.25 -1.04 -11.98
N SER A 323 -14.77 0.17 -11.76
CA SER A 323 -15.85 0.43 -10.79
C SER A 323 -17.21 -0.12 -11.26
N THR A 324 -17.44 -0.17 -12.57
CA THR A 324 -18.70 -0.65 -13.17
C THR A 324 -18.63 -2.12 -13.60
N ALA A 325 -17.45 -2.73 -13.56
CA ALA A 325 -17.22 -4.09 -14.00
C ALA A 325 -17.93 -5.12 -13.11
N THR A 326 -19.05 -5.65 -13.61
CA THR A 326 -19.74 -6.81 -13.02
C THR A 326 -18.98 -8.12 -13.26
N SER A 327 -18.11 -8.17 -14.29
CA SER A 327 -17.58 -9.42 -14.86
C SER A 327 -16.05 -9.58 -14.86
N LEU A 328 -15.26 -8.56 -14.47
CA LEU A 328 -13.80 -8.70 -14.37
C LEU A 328 -13.33 -9.57 -13.19
N SER A 329 -14.26 -10.15 -12.42
CA SER A 329 -13.95 -10.94 -11.22
C SER A 329 -14.31 -12.42 -11.37
N VAL A 330 -13.49 -13.17 -12.12
CA VAL A 330 -13.44 -14.65 -11.92
C VAL A 330 -12.71 -15.00 -10.61
N THR A 331 -12.24 -14.01 -9.84
CA THR A 331 -11.38 -14.23 -8.67
C THR A 331 -11.85 -13.48 -7.43
N THR A 332 -13.17 -13.43 -7.20
CA THR A 332 -13.80 -13.07 -5.91
C THR A 332 -13.39 -13.99 -4.75
N GLN A 333 -12.59 -15.04 -5.01
CA GLN A 333 -12.03 -15.97 -4.03
C GLN A 333 -10.53 -15.78 -3.76
N MET A 334 -9.88 -14.70 -4.22
CA MET A 334 -8.54 -14.32 -3.74
C MET A 334 -8.62 -13.62 -2.38
N LYS A 335 -9.27 -14.26 -1.40
CA LYS A 335 -9.12 -13.86 -0.01
C LYS A 335 -7.80 -14.45 0.47
N LEU A 336 -6.71 -13.69 0.29
CA LEU A 336 -5.50 -13.59 1.13
C LEU A 336 -4.33 -12.94 0.34
N MET A 337 -4.43 -11.61 0.21
CA MET A 337 -3.32 -10.64 0.22
C MET A 337 -3.47 -9.81 1.54
N PRO A 338 -2.66 -8.78 1.91
CA PRO A 338 -2.77 -8.13 3.24
C PRO A 338 -4.24 -7.90 3.64
N ARG A 339 -4.62 -8.18 4.90
CA ARG A 339 -6.02 -8.25 5.38
C ARG A 339 -6.90 -7.08 4.90
N ASP A 340 -6.28 -5.94 4.64
CA ASP A 340 -6.89 -4.65 4.34
C ASP A 340 -7.12 -4.38 2.84
N MET A 341 -6.70 -5.29 1.94
CA MET A 341 -7.00 -5.15 0.51
C MET A 341 -8.48 -5.45 0.22
N CYS A 342 -9.11 -4.55 -0.55
CA CYS A 342 -10.49 -4.73 -1.00
C CYS A 342 -10.54 -5.23 -2.45
N SER A 343 -11.69 -5.73 -2.88
CA SER A 343 -11.94 -6.14 -4.27
C SER A 343 -11.65 -4.99 -5.25
N LEU A 344 -11.29 -5.35 -6.49
CA LEU A 344 -11.06 -4.40 -7.59
C LEU A 344 -12.14 -3.32 -7.70
N LYS A 345 -13.41 -3.73 -7.76
CA LYS A 345 -14.56 -2.83 -7.84
C LYS A 345 -14.58 -1.82 -6.68
N LYS A 346 -14.60 -2.32 -5.44
CA LYS A 346 -14.58 -1.50 -4.23
C LYS A 346 -13.40 -0.52 -4.18
N ALA A 347 -12.21 -0.98 -4.58
CA ALA A 347 -11.02 -0.11 -4.60
C ALA A 347 -11.14 0.99 -5.67
N ALA A 348 -11.69 0.68 -6.85
CA ALA A 348 -11.93 1.66 -7.91
C ALA A 348 -13.01 2.68 -7.52
N GLU A 349 -14.13 2.23 -6.94
CA GLU A 349 -15.17 3.10 -6.37
C GLU A 349 -14.60 4.03 -5.30
N GLY A 350 -13.75 3.51 -4.42
CA GLY A 350 -13.06 4.29 -3.39
C GLY A 350 -12.14 5.37 -3.97
N ILE A 351 -11.44 5.09 -5.08
CA ILE A 351 -10.67 6.12 -5.80
C ILE A 351 -11.59 7.23 -6.30
N LEU A 352 -12.63 6.88 -7.07
CA LEU A 352 -13.56 7.86 -7.63
C LEU A 352 -14.23 8.70 -6.54
N TRP A 353 -14.57 8.07 -5.43
CA TRP A 353 -15.18 8.74 -4.28
C TRP A 353 -14.27 9.78 -3.67
N ASN A 354 -13.01 9.43 -3.41
CA ASN A 354 -12.03 10.36 -2.82
C ASN A 354 -11.78 11.58 -3.70
N LEU A 355 -12.01 11.47 -5.01
CA LEU A 355 -11.84 12.55 -5.99
C LEU A 355 -13.12 13.41 -6.17
N LYS A 356 -14.26 13.03 -5.56
CA LYS A 356 -15.47 13.86 -5.66
C LYS A 356 -15.28 15.16 -4.89
N PRO A 357 -15.65 16.33 -5.44
CA PRO A 357 -15.64 17.57 -4.69
C PRO A 357 -16.66 17.47 -3.54
N ALA A 358 -16.24 17.92 -2.34
CA ALA A 358 -17.01 17.85 -1.09
C ALA A 358 -18.40 18.53 -1.14
N SER A 359 -18.69 19.27 -2.22
CA SER A 359 -19.94 19.98 -2.49
C SER A 359 -20.96 19.19 -3.32
N SER A 360 -20.74 17.91 -3.61
CA SER A 360 -21.70 17.05 -4.31
C SER A 360 -22.49 16.18 -3.33
N PRO A 361 -23.53 16.68 -2.66
CA PRO A 361 -24.43 15.78 -1.93
C PRO A 361 -25.02 14.80 -2.95
N SER A 362 -24.84 13.51 -2.68
CA SER A 362 -25.53 12.43 -3.38
C SER A 362 -27.01 12.82 -3.44
N SER A 363 -27.56 13.04 -4.62
CA SER A 363 -28.97 13.40 -4.79
C SER A 363 -29.87 12.18 -4.62
N CYS A 364 -29.82 11.55 -3.45
CA CYS A 364 -30.79 10.55 -3.06
C CYS A 364 -32.05 11.29 -2.58
N GLN A 365 -33.10 11.27 -3.39
CA GLN A 365 -34.40 11.79 -3.00
C GLN A 365 -34.85 11.07 -1.71
N ILE A 366 -35.04 11.85 -0.64
CA ILE A 366 -35.57 11.37 0.63
C ILE A 366 -37.03 10.99 0.36
N SER A 367 -37.31 9.70 0.22
CA SER A 367 -38.66 9.18 0.31
C SER A 367 -39.11 9.21 1.78
N ASP A 368 -40.20 9.93 2.05
CA ASP A 368 -40.86 10.06 3.36
C ASP A 368 -41.49 8.73 3.80
N GLU A 369 -40.68 7.74 4.17
CA GLU A 369 -41.15 6.62 4.98
C GLU A 369 -40.80 6.86 6.46
N LYS A 370 -41.83 6.79 7.32
CA LYS A 370 -41.77 7.00 8.77
C LYS A 370 -41.07 5.87 9.52
N THR A 371 -39.86 5.51 9.13
CA THR A 371 -38.96 4.69 9.95
C THR A 371 -38.25 5.61 10.94
N GLN A 372 -38.20 5.22 12.23
CA GLN A 372 -37.46 5.96 13.26
C GLN A 372 -36.02 6.16 12.79
N GLN A 373 -35.64 7.41 12.50
CA GLN A 373 -34.29 7.74 12.06
C GLN A 373 -33.29 7.33 13.16
N PRO A 374 -32.19 6.65 12.82
CA PRO A 374 -31.22 6.22 13.82
C PRO A 374 -30.59 7.44 14.46
N LEU A 375 -30.49 7.45 15.79
CA LEU A 375 -29.82 8.54 16.50
C LEU A 375 -28.30 8.37 16.37
N ALA A 376 -27.82 7.13 16.48
CA ALA A 376 -26.41 6.79 16.36
C ALA A 376 -26.19 5.75 15.26
N MET A 377 -25.14 5.94 14.46
CA MET A 377 -24.58 4.89 13.62
C MET A 377 -23.27 4.39 14.24
N ILE A 378 -23.07 3.08 14.28
CA ILE A 378 -21.81 2.48 14.74
C ILE A 378 -20.92 2.15 13.54
N SER A 379 -19.74 2.77 13.48
CA SER A 379 -18.69 2.42 12.54
C SER A 379 -17.59 1.62 13.26
N TYR A 380 -17.21 0.47 12.69
CA TYR A 380 -16.30 -0.48 13.30
C TYR A 380 -15.59 -1.34 12.23
N SER A 381 -14.49 -1.99 12.59
CA SER A 381 -13.87 -3.03 11.76
C SER A 381 -14.53 -4.37 12.01
N HIS A 382 -14.73 -5.21 10.98
CA HIS A 382 -15.30 -6.55 11.14
C HIS A 382 -14.53 -7.44 12.13
N SER A 383 -13.25 -7.15 12.40
CA SER A 383 -12.50 -7.84 13.46
C SER A 383 -13.08 -7.60 14.86
N ASN A 384 -13.84 -6.53 15.05
CA ASN A 384 -14.50 -6.16 16.31
C ASN A 384 -16.00 -6.57 16.33
N THR A 385 -16.46 -7.47 15.45
CA THR A 385 -17.88 -7.87 15.38
C THR A 385 -18.45 -8.35 16.71
N THR A 386 -17.70 -9.12 17.51
CA THR A 386 -18.19 -9.62 18.81
C THR A 386 -18.51 -8.47 19.77
N PHE A 387 -17.55 -7.57 19.99
CA PHE A 387 -17.75 -6.38 20.83
C PHE A 387 -18.83 -5.45 20.26
N CYS A 388 -18.87 -5.27 18.93
CA CYS A 388 -19.89 -4.46 18.27
C CYS A 388 -21.31 -5.03 18.50
N ARG A 389 -21.49 -6.35 18.47
CA ARG A 389 -22.78 -6.98 18.78
C ARG A 389 -23.21 -6.73 20.21
N GLU A 390 -22.33 -6.95 21.17
CA GLU A 390 -22.60 -6.70 22.59
C GLU A 390 -22.95 -5.22 22.85
N LEU A 391 -22.18 -4.30 22.25
CA LEU A 391 -22.44 -2.87 22.30
C LEU A 391 -23.83 -2.52 21.75
N VAL A 392 -24.17 -3.03 20.56
CA VAL A 392 -25.44 -2.75 19.91
C VAL A 392 -26.62 -3.30 20.71
N GLU A 393 -26.52 -4.52 21.24
CA GLU A 393 -27.57 -5.14 22.07
C GLU A 393 -27.91 -4.30 23.30
N ASN A 394 -26.89 -3.77 23.99
CA ASN A 394 -27.09 -2.97 25.19
C ASN A 394 -27.45 -1.50 24.89
N LEU A 395 -26.85 -0.90 23.85
CA LEU A 395 -27.09 0.49 23.49
C LEU A 395 -28.47 0.70 22.84
N SER A 396 -28.98 -0.30 22.10
CA SER A 396 -30.30 -0.22 21.43
C SER A 396 -31.47 -0.07 22.42
N ALA A 397 -31.28 -0.43 23.70
CA ALA A 397 -32.28 -0.20 24.75
C ALA A 397 -32.42 1.28 25.15
N HIS A 398 -31.42 2.10 24.83
CA HIS A 398 -31.32 3.49 25.27
C HIS A 398 -31.48 4.48 24.11
N VAL A 399 -30.97 4.14 22.92
CA VAL A 399 -31.01 5.00 21.73
C VAL A 399 -31.24 4.17 20.45
N PRO A 400 -31.91 4.71 19.42
CA PRO A 400 -31.98 4.06 18.11
C PRO A 400 -30.60 3.96 17.48
N VAL A 401 -30.15 2.74 17.18
CA VAL A 401 -28.81 2.45 16.63
C VAL A 401 -28.91 1.81 15.25
N TRP A 402 -28.11 2.30 14.30
CA TRP A 402 -27.86 1.65 13.03
C TRP A 402 -26.48 0.97 13.00
N VAL A 403 -26.43 -0.23 12.39
CA VAL A 403 -25.19 -0.99 12.15
C VAL A 403 -25.35 -1.86 10.90
N ASP A 404 -24.27 -2.01 10.12
CA ASP A 404 -24.23 -2.68 8.82
C ASP A 404 -24.82 -4.11 8.81
N TYR A 405 -24.47 -4.95 9.79
CA TYR A 405 -24.85 -6.37 9.80
C TYR A 405 -26.32 -6.60 10.13
N LYS A 406 -27.04 -5.61 10.69
CA LYS A 406 -28.47 -5.75 10.99
C LYS A 406 -29.31 -5.71 9.71
N GLN A 407 -28.84 -5.02 8.67
CA GLN A 407 -29.52 -4.93 7.37
C GLN A 407 -29.32 -6.19 6.51
N ALA A 408 -28.18 -6.87 6.68
CA ALA A 408 -27.85 -8.10 5.96
C ALA A 408 -28.72 -9.33 6.29
N LYS A 409 -29.65 -9.23 7.26
CA LYS A 409 -30.61 -10.32 7.58
C LYS A 409 -31.91 -10.24 6.76
N ASP A 410 -32.26 -9.06 6.24
CA ASP A 410 -33.52 -8.84 5.51
C ASP A 410 -33.31 -8.63 3.99
N ALA A 411 -32.07 -8.41 3.54
CA ALA A 411 -31.74 -8.25 2.12
C ALA A 411 -31.04 -9.50 1.53
N VAL A 412 -31.67 -10.10 0.53
CA VAL A 412 -31.02 -11.04 -0.39
C VAL A 412 -29.90 -10.28 -1.12
N ALA A 413 -28.66 -10.60 -0.75
CA ALA A 413 -27.42 -10.45 -1.54
C ALA A 413 -27.43 -9.43 -2.71
N HIS A 414 -27.29 -8.14 -2.40
CA HIS A 414 -26.73 -7.17 -3.33
C HIS A 414 -25.58 -6.42 -2.64
N SER A 415 -24.35 -6.92 -2.83
CA SER A 415 -23.13 -6.33 -2.26
C SER A 415 -22.81 -4.93 -2.81
N ASP A 416 -23.50 -4.51 -3.86
CA ASP A 416 -23.29 -3.26 -4.57
C ASP A 416 -24.06 -2.09 -3.91
N ASP A 417 -25.16 -2.37 -3.20
CA ASP A 417 -26.01 -1.36 -2.55
C ASP A 417 -25.57 -1.03 -1.12
N LEU A 418 -24.68 -1.83 -0.53
CA LEU A 418 -24.25 -1.69 0.87
C LEU A 418 -23.60 -0.33 1.17
N TRP A 419 -22.87 0.23 0.20
CA TRP A 419 -22.25 1.55 0.38
C TRP A 419 -23.25 2.69 0.38
N GLU A 420 -24.26 2.64 -0.50
CA GLU A 420 -25.34 3.63 -0.51
C GLU A 420 -26.17 3.57 0.77
N GLU A 421 -26.43 2.36 1.28
CA GLU A 421 -27.07 2.15 2.58
C GLU A 421 -26.24 2.72 3.74
N ILE A 422 -24.93 2.44 3.76
CA ILE A 422 -24.00 3.01 4.74
C ILE A 422 -24.01 4.54 4.68
N ALA A 423 -23.92 5.11 3.47
CA ALA A 423 -23.92 6.56 3.28
C ALA A 423 -25.23 7.18 3.76
N ARG A 424 -26.38 6.61 3.36
CA ARG A 424 -27.71 7.03 3.80
C ARG A 424 -27.85 6.93 5.32
N ALA A 425 -27.34 5.87 5.94
CA ALA A 425 -27.36 5.72 7.39
C ALA A 425 -26.53 6.80 8.09
N MET A 426 -25.35 7.16 7.56
CA MET A 426 -24.54 8.26 8.07
C MET A 426 -25.24 9.61 7.92
N GLU A 427 -25.90 9.86 6.77
CA GLU A 427 -26.65 11.08 6.51
C GLU A 427 -27.81 11.26 7.49
N LEU A 428 -28.53 10.18 7.80
CA LEU A 428 -29.65 10.18 8.76
C LEU A 428 -29.20 10.21 10.23
N ALA A 429 -28.05 9.60 10.56
CA ALA A 429 -27.57 9.54 11.93
C ALA A 429 -27.18 10.92 12.49
N THR A 430 -27.45 11.16 13.78
CA THR A 430 -27.03 12.41 14.44
C THR A 430 -25.58 12.34 14.94
N ALA A 431 -25.12 11.16 15.34
CA ALA A 431 -23.76 10.92 15.79
C ALA A 431 -23.21 9.61 15.22
N ILE A 432 -21.90 9.57 14.99
CA ILE A 432 -21.16 8.38 14.61
C ILE A 432 -20.39 7.87 15.82
N VAL A 433 -20.77 6.70 16.33
CA VAL A 433 -20.02 5.99 17.36
C VAL A 433 -18.94 5.17 16.67
N LEU A 434 -17.68 5.49 16.98
CA LEU A 434 -16.52 4.93 16.31
C LEU A 434 -15.81 3.94 17.24
N ILE A 435 -15.80 2.66 16.90
CA ILE A 435 -15.02 1.65 17.62
C ILE A 435 -13.56 1.77 17.20
N VAL A 436 -12.74 2.32 18.10
CA VAL A 436 -11.32 2.57 17.84
C VAL A 436 -10.52 1.29 18.06
N SER A 437 -9.95 0.77 16.96
CA SER A 437 -9.10 -0.41 16.97
C SER A 437 -7.96 -0.30 15.95
N LYS A 438 -6.94 -1.16 16.08
CA LYS A 438 -5.84 -1.26 15.12
C LYS A 438 -6.35 -1.67 13.73
N GLU A 439 -7.30 -2.60 13.71
CA GLU A 439 -7.92 -3.13 12.51
C GLU A 439 -8.79 -2.08 11.82
N TYR A 440 -9.40 -1.16 12.59
CA TYR A 440 -10.05 0.01 12.05
C TYR A 440 -9.03 0.94 11.37
N TYR A 441 -7.91 1.22 12.04
CA TYR A 441 -6.84 2.07 11.49
C TYR A 441 -6.25 1.54 10.18
N ASN A 442 -6.12 0.22 10.04
CA ASN A 442 -5.55 -0.40 8.84
C ASN A 442 -6.57 -0.52 7.68
N SER A 443 -7.88 -0.44 7.96
CA SER A 443 -8.94 -0.64 6.96
C SER A 443 -9.20 0.62 6.12
N LYS A 444 -8.96 0.53 4.81
CA LYS A 444 -9.27 1.61 3.84
C LYS A 444 -10.76 1.95 3.77
N SER A 445 -11.62 0.92 3.94
CA SER A 445 -13.07 1.12 3.96
C SER A 445 -13.48 1.95 5.18
N CYS A 446 -12.97 1.58 6.36
CA CYS A 446 -13.22 2.31 7.61
C CYS A 446 -12.66 3.75 7.57
N ARG A 447 -11.51 3.95 6.91
CA ARG A 447 -10.97 5.29 6.64
C ARG A 447 -11.91 6.11 5.75
N GLN A 448 -12.40 5.53 4.66
CA GLN A 448 -13.33 6.21 3.74
C GLN A 448 -14.66 6.57 4.44
N GLU A 449 -15.22 5.64 5.20
CA GLU A 449 -16.39 5.85 6.05
C GLU A 449 -16.20 7.05 7.00
N LEU A 450 -15.08 7.06 7.73
CA LEU A 450 -14.81 8.14 8.68
C LEU A 450 -14.58 9.47 7.97
N SER A 451 -13.84 9.49 6.86
CA SER A 451 -13.62 10.70 6.06
C SER A 451 -14.93 11.26 5.53
N TYR A 452 -15.85 10.41 5.04
CA TYR A 452 -17.16 10.88 4.58
C TYR A 452 -17.99 11.49 5.71
N ALA A 453 -18.07 10.79 6.86
CA ALA A 453 -18.76 11.29 8.03
C ALA A 453 -18.15 12.61 8.56
N SER A 454 -16.82 12.71 8.64
CA SER A 454 -16.13 13.87 9.24
C SER A 454 -16.02 15.05 8.28
N ASP A 455 -15.75 14.80 7.00
CA ASP A 455 -15.32 15.85 6.07
C ASP A 455 -16.45 16.36 5.21
N ALA A 456 -17.28 15.45 4.69
CA ALA A 456 -18.43 15.80 3.87
C ALA A 456 -19.65 16.14 4.74
N LEU A 457 -20.00 15.25 5.67
CA LEU A 457 -21.23 15.39 6.46
C LEU A 457 -21.04 16.20 7.77
N LYS A 458 -19.80 16.47 8.17
CA LYS A 458 -19.44 17.14 9.44
C LYS A 458 -20.15 16.54 10.67
N LYS A 459 -20.34 15.22 10.68
CA LYS A 459 -21.01 14.50 11.76
C LYS A 459 -20.16 14.51 13.02
N ARG A 460 -20.82 14.54 14.17
CA ARG A 460 -20.16 14.35 15.46
C ARG A 460 -19.65 12.92 15.57
N ILE A 461 -18.38 12.78 15.90
CA ILE A 461 -17.72 11.48 16.10
C ILE A 461 -17.53 11.26 17.60
N ILE A 462 -17.98 10.11 18.10
CA ILE A 462 -17.85 9.67 19.49
C ILE A 462 -16.93 8.44 19.50
N PRO A 463 -15.63 8.59 19.80
CA PRO A 463 -14.71 7.48 19.82
C PRO A 463 -14.93 6.61 21.07
N ILE A 464 -14.89 5.29 20.90
CA ILE A 464 -14.92 4.34 22.00
C ILE A 464 -13.80 3.31 21.89
N TYR A 465 -13.25 2.92 23.03
CA TYR A 465 -12.19 1.92 23.12
C TYR A 465 -12.74 0.64 23.77
N PRO A 466 -12.66 -0.52 23.08
CA PRO A 466 -12.93 -1.83 23.67
C PRO A 466 -12.05 -2.11 24.88
N GLY A 467 -12.53 -2.94 25.82
CA GLY A 467 -11.81 -3.19 27.07
C GLY A 467 -10.58 -4.08 26.94
N ASP A 468 -10.56 -4.94 25.94
CA ASP A 468 -9.52 -5.93 25.65
C ASP A 468 -8.38 -5.39 24.78
N GLN A 469 -8.47 -4.13 24.32
CA GLN A 469 -7.51 -3.56 23.37
C GLN A 469 -6.63 -2.47 23.99
N GLN A 470 -5.30 -2.60 23.83
CA GLN A 470 -4.31 -1.59 24.27
C GLN A 470 -3.97 -0.57 23.17
N TYR A 471 -4.67 -0.60 22.04
CA TYR A 471 -4.41 0.27 20.91
C TYR A 471 -4.71 1.74 21.29
N ARG A 472 -3.81 2.64 20.89
CA ARG A 472 -4.01 4.09 20.98
C ARG A 472 -4.02 4.65 19.57
N ALA A 473 -5.07 5.39 19.23
CA ALA A 473 -5.18 6.01 17.93
C ALA A 473 -3.97 6.91 17.64
N SER A 474 -3.42 6.77 16.44
CA SER A 474 -2.25 7.51 15.95
C SER A 474 -2.43 7.83 14.46
N GLY A 475 -1.52 8.63 13.88
CA GLY A 475 -1.55 8.96 12.45
C GLY A 475 -2.88 9.59 12.01
N TRP A 476 -3.39 9.15 10.85
CA TRP A 476 -4.63 9.67 10.27
C TRP A 476 -5.82 9.57 11.23
N LEU A 477 -5.99 8.43 11.91
CA LEU A 477 -7.11 8.22 12.84
C LEU A 477 -6.99 9.11 14.07
N GLY A 478 -5.78 9.21 14.63
CA GLY A 478 -5.49 10.06 15.78
C GLY A 478 -5.80 11.54 15.51
N ILE A 479 -5.46 12.04 14.32
CA ILE A 479 -5.78 13.41 13.89
C ILE A 479 -7.29 13.61 13.80
N ARG A 480 -8.04 12.64 13.24
CA ARG A 480 -9.50 12.74 13.05
C ARG A 480 -10.29 12.77 14.35
N ILE A 481 -9.82 12.06 15.37
CA ILE A 481 -10.51 11.99 16.67
C ILE A 481 -9.88 12.92 17.71
N ALA A 482 -8.86 13.70 17.35
CA ALA A 482 -8.21 14.64 18.25
C ALA A 482 -9.22 15.64 18.83
N GLY A 483 -9.17 15.85 20.14
CA GLY A 483 -10.09 16.76 20.84
C GLY A 483 -11.49 16.19 21.11
N GLN A 484 -11.84 15.01 20.59
CA GLN A 484 -13.12 14.36 20.90
C GLN A 484 -13.07 13.68 22.27
N LYS A 485 -14.16 13.79 23.05
CA LYS A 485 -14.33 13.02 24.28
C LYS A 485 -14.55 11.55 23.91
N TYR A 486 -13.70 10.66 24.43
CA TYR A 486 -13.81 9.21 24.20
C TYR A 486 -14.28 8.46 25.45
N ILE A 487 -14.86 7.29 25.25
CA ILE A 487 -15.29 6.37 26.33
C ILE A 487 -14.45 5.09 26.24
N HIS A 488 -14.02 4.58 27.39
CA HIS A 488 -13.16 3.39 27.45
C HIS A 488 -13.85 2.28 28.25
N PHE A 489 -14.26 1.23 27.55
CA PHE A 489 -15.01 0.11 28.12
C PHE A 489 -14.18 -0.78 29.05
N GLY A 490 -12.85 -0.71 28.96
CA GLY A 490 -11.94 -1.40 29.91
C GLY A 490 -11.61 -0.64 31.21
N ARG A 491 -12.03 0.62 31.37
CA ARG A 491 -11.70 1.43 32.57
C ARG A 491 -12.81 1.46 33.61
N LYS A 492 -13.97 0.93 33.28
CA LYS A 492 -15.17 0.92 34.12
C LYS A 492 -16.06 -0.27 33.75
N PRO A 493 -17.01 -0.68 34.60
CA PRO A 493 -17.98 -1.71 34.25
C PRO A 493 -18.71 -1.40 32.94
N PHE A 494 -19.00 -2.43 32.16
CA PHE A 494 -19.62 -2.29 30.83
C PHE A 494 -20.93 -1.50 30.88
N ALA A 495 -21.81 -1.79 31.85
CA ALA A 495 -23.08 -1.10 32.03
C ALA A 495 -22.90 0.41 32.25
N GLU A 496 -21.96 0.82 33.11
CA GLU A 496 -21.65 2.24 33.35
C GLU A 496 -21.11 2.94 32.09
N ALA A 497 -20.32 2.23 31.27
CA ALA A 497 -19.85 2.76 29.99
C ALA A 497 -20.98 2.96 28.97
N ILE A 498 -21.97 2.06 28.95
CA ILE A 498 -23.18 2.20 28.12
C ILE A 498 -24.03 3.39 28.57
N GLU A 499 -24.21 3.57 29.87
CA GLU A 499 -24.92 4.73 30.42
C GLU A 499 -24.22 6.05 30.06
N GLU A 500 -22.89 6.11 30.21
CA GLU A 500 -22.13 7.28 29.77
C GLU A 500 -22.27 7.52 28.26
N LEU A 501 -22.16 6.47 27.44
CA LEU A 501 -22.26 6.59 25.98
C LEU A 501 -23.64 7.08 25.54
N SER A 502 -24.71 6.50 26.08
CA SER A 502 -26.07 6.92 25.78
C SER A 502 -26.32 8.37 26.21
N SER A 503 -25.84 8.78 27.38
CA SER A 503 -25.90 10.17 27.83
C SER A 503 -25.15 11.11 26.88
N VAL A 504 -23.93 10.76 26.47
CA VAL A 504 -23.10 11.55 25.54
C VAL A 504 -23.76 11.69 24.17
N ILE A 505 -24.44 10.66 23.66
CA ILE A 505 -25.22 10.71 22.42
C ILE A 505 -26.44 11.64 22.58
N LEU A 506 -27.16 11.54 23.69
CA LEU A 506 -28.41 12.28 23.92
C LEU A 506 -28.21 13.76 24.27
N THR A 507 -27.03 14.15 24.78
CA THR A 507 -26.77 15.51 25.28
C THR A 507 -26.96 16.58 24.19
N ASP A 508 -26.80 16.22 22.91
CA ASP A 508 -26.94 17.16 21.78
C ASP A 508 -28.39 17.45 21.36
N GLN A 509 -29.39 16.66 21.81
CA GLN A 509 -30.79 16.94 21.46
C GLN A 509 -31.30 18.25 22.08
N LYS A 510 -30.65 18.75 23.15
CA LYS A 510 -31.08 19.96 23.87
C LYS A 510 -30.62 21.27 23.23
N LEU A 511 -29.70 21.25 22.25
CA LEU A 511 -29.16 22.46 21.62
C LEU A 511 -29.87 22.90 20.33
N ASN A 512 -30.82 22.11 19.80
CA ASN A 512 -31.50 22.39 18.53
C ASN A 512 -32.90 23.04 18.64
N ILE A 513 -33.22 23.70 19.77
CA ILE A 513 -34.38 24.60 19.86
C ILE A 513 -33.88 26.02 20.18
N VAL A 514 -33.30 26.69 19.20
CA VAL A 514 -33.28 28.16 19.16
C VAL A 514 -33.93 28.57 17.84
N THR A 515 -35.15 29.06 17.99
CA THR A 515 -36.00 29.69 16.98
C THR A 515 -35.20 30.62 16.07
N LEU A 516 -35.25 30.36 14.77
CA LEU A 516 -34.83 31.28 13.71
C LEU A 516 -35.72 32.53 13.73
N THR A 517 -35.28 33.57 14.43
CA THR A 517 -35.74 34.95 14.20
C THR A 517 -34.72 35.65 13.31
N GLN A 518 -35.16 36.07 12.13
CA GLN A 518 -34.40 36.82 11.13
C GLN A 518 -33.81 38.12 11.72
N PRO A 519 -32.57 38.52 11.35
CA PRO A 519 -32.12 39.89 11.55
C PRO A 519 -32.34 40.74 10.30
N THR A 520 -33.00 41.86 10.54
CA THR A 520 -33.29 42.99 9.66
C THR A 520 -32.03 43.66 9.13
N VAL A 521 -32.11 44.08 7.86
CA VAL A 521 -31.15 44.91 7.13
C VAL A 521 -30.93 46.25 7.83
N THR A 522 -29.68 46.64 8.06
CA THR A 522 -29.30 48.06 8.13
C THR A 522 -27.94 48.28 7.51
N SER A 523 -27.94 49.09 6.45
CA SER A 523 -26.81 49.53 5.66
C SER A 523 -26.17 50.81 6.23
N SER A 524 -24.84 50.85 6.33
CA SER A 524 -24.05 52.09 6.20
C SER A 524 -22.57 51.78 5.89
N SER A 525 -22.17 52.01 4.62
CA SER A 525 -21.07 52.89 4.15
C SER A 525 -19.92 53.18 5.15
N SER A 526 -18.61 53.09 4.87
CA SER A 526 -17.79 53.12 3.63
C SER A 526 -16.35 52.66 3.97
N CYS A 527 -15.55 52.19 3.00
CA CYS A 527 -14.36 52.90 2.51
C CYS A 527 -13.58 52.13 1.43
N ALA A 528 -13.39 52.79 0.29
CA ALA A 528 -12.28 52.75 -0.66
C ALA A 528 -11.61 51.40 -1.05
N THR A 529 -11.93 50.96 -2.26
CA THR A 529 -11.10 50.14 -3.15
C THR A 529 -9.76 50.83 -3.48
N HIS A 530 -8.65 50.17 -3.16
CA HIS A 530 -7.36 50.40 -3.82
C HIS A 530 -7.09 49.28 -4.82
N PRO A 531 -6.84 49.60 -6.10
CA PRO A 531 -6.52 48.60 -7.12
C PRO A 531 -5.09 48.09 -7.01
N ILE A 532 -4.96 46.82 -7.38
CA ILE A 532 -3.77 45.98 -7.54
C ILE A 532 -2.61 46.74 -8.20
N LYS A 533 -1.48 46.87 -7.50
CA LYS A 533 -0.22 47.47 -8.01
C LYS A 533 0.92 46.46 -8.29
N MET A 534 0.75 45.18 -7.98
CA MET A 534 1.86 44.21 -8.13
C MET A 534 2.03 43.65 -9.55
N ILE A 535 1.01 43.68 -10.42
CA ILE A 535 1.05 43.05 -11.76
C ILE A 535 1.72 43.96 -12.83
N ASP A 536 1.82 45.27 -12.58
CA ASP A 536 2.35 46.25 -13.55
C ASP A 536 3.90 46.35 -13.56
N GLU A 537 4.58 45.98 -12.48
CA GLU A 537 6.07 46.03 -12.44
C GLU A 537 6.72 44.80 -13.09
N GLU A 538 6.11 43.62 -12.97
CA GLU A 538 6.63 42.35 -13.51
C GLU A 538 6.58 42.32 -15.06
N ASN A 539 5.49 42.81 -15.65
CA ASN A 539 5.33 42.95 -17.09
C ASN A 539 6.28 44.01 -17.68
N LYS A 540 6.62 45.06 -16.91
CA LYS A 540 7.65 46.04 -17.28
C LYS A 540 9.04 45.43 -17.33
N LEU A 541 9.40 44.58 -16.35
CA LEU A 541 10.71 43.94 -16.25
C LEU A 541 10.98 42.99 -17.44
N LEU A 542 10.00 42.15 -17.80
CA LEU A 542 10.07 41.25 -18.95
C LEU A 542 10.16 42.00 -20.30
N SER A 543 9.47 43.13 -20.43
CA SER A 543 9.55 43.98 -21.63
C SER A 543 10.90 44.69 -21.77
N ALA A 544 11.53 45.08 -20.64
CA ALA A 544 12.86 45.70 -20.60
C ALA A 544 14.00 44.70 -20.84
N MET A 545 13.85 43.44 -20.40
CA MET A 545 14.85 42.38 -20.54
C MET A 545 15.16 41.96 -21.99
N LYS A 546 14.24 42.19 -22.94
CA LYS A 546 14.49 41.89 -24.36
C LYS A 546 15.67 42.67 -24.95
N ASN A 547 15.98 43.85 -24.38
CA ASN A 547 17.05 44.73 -24.84
C ASN A 547 18.31 44.67 -23.96
N TRP A 548 18.37 43.76 -22.98
CA TRP A 548 19.52 43.65 -22.08
C TRP A 548 20.78 43.19 -22.81
N THR A 549 21.87 43.89 -22.53
CA THR A 549 23.23 43.53 -22.94
C THR A 549 23.88 42.60 -21.90
N THR A 550 25.03 42.00 -22.24
CA THR A 550 25.85 41.24 -21.28
C THR A 550 26.17 42.03 -20.00
N LYS A 551 26.28 43.37 -20.11
CA LYS A 551 26.57 44.24 -18.96
C LYS A 551 25.37 44.33 -18.00
N ASP A 552 24.15 44.35 -18.54
CA ASP A 552 22.91 44.37 -17.77
C ASP A 552 22.64 43.01 -17.11
N ILE A 553 22.94 41.91 -17.81
CA ILE A 553 22.84 40.54 -17.26
C ILE A 553 23.85 40.35 -16.11
N ARG A 554 25.08 40.84 -16.27
CA ARG A 554 26.08 40.80 -15.19
C ARG A 554 25.57 41.55 -13.96
N LYS A 555 25.06 42.77 -14.16
CA LYS A 555 24.48 43.56 -13.08
C LYS A 555 23.29 42.82 -12.42
N TRP A 556 22.43 42.18 -13.20
CA TRP A 556 21.33 41.40 -12.67
C TRP A 556 21.78 40.19 -11.83
N PHE A 557 22.81 39.47 -12.25
CA PHE A 557 23.39 38.40 -11.44
C PHE A 557 23.97 38.92 -10.12
N GLU A 558 24.62 40.09 -10.14
CA GLU A 558 25.15 40.74 -8.94
C GLU A 558 24.01 41.16 -7.99
N ASP A 559 22.95 41.77 -8.53
CA ASP A 559 21.76 42.20 -7.76
C ASP A 559 21.00 41.01 -7.14
N ASN A 560 21.04 39.83 -7.78
CA ASN A 560 20.46 38.58 -7.26
C ASN A 560 21.43 37.76 -6.40
N GLN A 561 22.58 38.35 -6.03
CA GLN A 561 23.57 37.74 -5.14
C GLN A 561 24.13 36.41 -5.66
N ILE A 562 24.22 36.24 -6.98
CA ILE A 562 24.85 35.04 -7.57
C ILE A 562 26.35 35.07 -7.28
N HIS A 563 26.91 33.92 -6.87
CA HIS A 563 28.31 33.83 -6.50
C HIS A 563 29.25 34.26 -7.66
N LYS A 564 30.27 35.08 -7.38
CA LYS A 564 31.16 35.68 -8.39
C LYS A 564 31.83 34.65 -9.32
N ASP A 565 32.20 33.49 -8.78
CA ASP A 565 32.79 32.39 -9.56
C ASP A 565 31.80 31.82 -10.59
N LEU A 566 30.51 31.73 -10.23
CA LEU A 566 29.45 31.30 -11.15
C LEU A 566 29.13 32.38 -12.19
N ILE A 567 29.11 33.65 -11.79
CA ILE A 567 28.98 34.77 -12.74
C ILE A 567 30.10 34.69 -13.78
N THR A 568 31.34 34.49 -13.35
CA THR A 568 32.50 34.38 -14.25
C THR A 568 32.36 33.21 -15.22
N LEU A 569 31.79 32.08 -14.78
CA LEU A 569 31.60 30.88 -15.60
C LEU A 569 30.47 31.03 -16.64
N LEU A 570 29.42 31.78 -16.30
CA LEU A 570 28.14 31.78 -17.02
C LEU A 570 27.89 33.03 -17.85
N ILE A 571 28.50 34.16 -17.48
CA ILE A 571 28.20 35.45 -18.11
C ILE A 571 28.50 35.48 -19.61
N ASP A 572 29.54 34.75 -20.03
CA ASP A 572 29.92 34.66 -21.45
C ASP A 572 28.97 33.76 -22.26
N GLN A 573 28.05 33.04 -21.59
CA GLN A 573 27.02 32.22 -22.25
C GLN A 573 25.75 33.03 -22.58
N PHE A 574 25.60 34.24 -22.02
CA PHE A 574 24.41 35.07 -22.18
C PHE A 574 24.77 36.45 -22.73
N HIS A 575 24.57 36.63 -24.03
CA HIS A 575 24.83 37.91 -24.70
C HIS A 575 23.61 38.83 -24.78
N THR A 576 22.40 38.27 -24.59
CA THR A 576 21.13 39.02 -24.59
C THR A 576 20.20 38.51 -23.49
N GLY A 577 19.33 39.39 -22.95
CA GLY A 577 18.39 38.97 -21.91
C GLY A 577 17.40 37.90 -22.38
N THR A 578 17.06 37.87 -23.67
CA THR A 578 16.27 36.78 -24.27
C THR A 578 16.97 35.42 -24.15
N ALA A 579 18.30 35.36 -24.35
CA ALA A 579 19.05 34.11 -24.19
C ALA A 579 19.03 33.62 -22.73
N LEU A 580 19.12 34.55 -21.76
CA LEU A 580 18.99 34.22 -20.34
C LEU A 580 17.58 33.69 -20.02
N ILE A 581 16.52 34.31 -20.57
CA ILE A 581 15.13 33.86 -20.37
C ILE A 581 14.91 32.47 -20.98
N VAL A 582 15.41 32.20 -22.18
CA VAL A 582 15.28 30.87 -22.83
C VAL A 582 16.03 29.81 -22.04
N TYR A 583 17.26 30.10 -21.60
CA TYR A 583 18.01 29.22 -20.72
C TYR A 583 17.26 28.97 -19.41
N ALA A 584 16.74 30.04 -18.83
CA ALA A 584 15.79 30.04 -17.74
C ALA A 584 14.38 29.61 -18.16
N ARG A 585 14.15 28.90 -19.25
CA ARG A 585 12.91 28.13 -19.46
C ARG A 585 13.23 26.64 -19.53
N HIS A 586 14.32 26.29 -20.23
CA HIS A 586 14.72 24.91 -20.41
C HIS A 586 15.42 24.26 -19.21
N LEU A 587 15.91 25.04 -18.22
CA LEU A 587 16.58 24.48 -17.04
C LEU A 587 15.74 23.44 -16.27
N LYS A 588 14.39 23.56 -16.22
CA LYS A 588 13.50 22.64 -15.47
C LYS A 588 13.54 21.20 -15.99
N LEU A 589 13.71 21.03 -17.30
CA LEU A 589 13.73 19.71 -17.95
C LEU A 589 15.08 18.98 -17.77
N PHE A 590 16.16 19.73 -17.52
CA PHE A 590 17.53 19.19 -17.56
C PHE A 590 18.43 19.66 -16.40
N TYR A 591 17.87 20.15 -15.29
CA TYR A 591 18.63 20.80 -14.22
C TYR A 591 19.76 19.91 -13.65
N ARG A 592 19.56 18.58 -13.59
CA ARG A 592 20.60 17.62 -13.17
C ARG A 592 21.78 17.55 -14.16
N ASN A 593 21.49 17.53 -15.46
CA ASN A 593 22.52 17.53 -16.50
C ASN A 593 23.27 18.87 -16.52
N GLU A 594 22.55 19.95 -16.30
CA GLU A 594 23.10 21.30 -16.27
C GLU A 594 23.97 21.54 -15.03
N TYR A 595 23.55 21.02 -13.87
CA TYR A 595 24.39 20.97 -12.66
C TYR A 595 25.70 20.24 -12.92
N ILE A 596 25.65 19.04 -13.53
CA ILE A 596 26.85 18.27 -13.85
C ILE A 596 27.74 19.02 -14.84
N ARG A 597 27.16 19.69 -15.85
CA ARG A 597 27.90 20.51 -16.83
C ARG A 597 28.62 21.68 -16.17
N ILE A 598 27.91 22.47 -15.36
CA ILE A 598 28.46 23.62 -14.63
C ILE A 598 29.49 23.17 -13.60
N PHE A 599 29.22 22.10 -12.84
CA PHE A 599 30.14 21.54 -11.85
C PHE A 599 31.46 21.07 -12.49
N LYS A 600 31.41 20.38 -13.64
CA LYS A 600 32.61 19.97 -14.40
C LYS A 600 33.41 21.17 -14.90
N ASN A 601 32.74 22.20 -15.44
CA ASN A 601 33.41 23.41 -15.91
C ASN A 601 34.02 24.22 -14.75
N TYR A 602 33.33 24.28 -13.62
CA TYR A 602 33.81 24.93 -12.40
C TYR A 602 35.09 24.25 -11.88
N LEU A 603 35.10 22.93 -11.78
CA LEU A 603 36.30 22.17 -11.40
C LEU A 603 37.48 22.43 -12.34
N LYS A 604 37.22 22.56 -13.65
CA LYS A 604 38.26 22.81 -14.66
C LYS A 604 38.85 24.22 -14.57
N ILE A 605 38.00 25.24 -14.41
CA ILE A 605 38.42 26.66 -14.42
C ILE A 605 39.04 27.07 -13.08
N PHE A 606 38.54 26.54 -11.96
CA PHE A 606 39.02 26.87 -10.62
C PHE A 606 39.95 25.79 -10.03
N HIS A 607 40.74 25.13 -10.88
CA HIS A 607 41.83 24.21 -10.51
C HIS A 607 41.44 23.15 -9.44
N GLY A 608 40.30 22.49 -9.62
CA GLY A 608 39.83 21.42 -8.73
C GLY A 608 39.05 21.87 -7.49
N LYS A 609 38.82 23.18 -7.31
CA LYS A 609 37.92 23.69 -6.26
C LYS A 609 36.49 23.19 -6.50
N LYS A 610 35.88 22.56 -5.49
CA LYS A 610 34.48 22.10 -5.57
C LYS A 610 33.53 23.29 -5.47
N MET A 611 32.57 23.35 -6.40
CA MET A 611 31.45 24.30 -6.35
C MET A 611 30.53 23.97 -5.17
N ASN A 612 30.16 24.96 -4.37
CA ASN A 612 29.15 24.76 -3.34
C ASN A 612 27.77 24.56 -4.00
N THR A 613 27.06 23.51 -3.62
CA THR A 613 25.73 23.21 -4.15
C THR A 613 24.75 24.34 -3.86
N PHE A 614 24.92 25.08 -2.74
CA PHE A 614 24.08 26.22 -2.40
C PHE A 614 24.19 27.36 -3.43
N ASP A 615 25.39 27.65 -3.96
CA ASP A 615 25.59 28.69 -4.97
C ASP A 615 24.84 28.37 -6.27
N PHE A 616 24.81 27.09 -6.64
CA PHE A 616 24.04 26.63 -7.80
C PHE A 616 22.53 26.68 -7.55
N ILE A 617 22.08 26.31 -6.36
CA ILE A 617 20.66 26.41 -5.99
C ILE A 617 20.21 27.88 -6.04
N GLN A 618 21.01 28.81 -5.51
CA GLN A 618 20.72 30.24 -5.54
C GLN A 618 20.65 30.79 -6.97
N PHE A 619 21.53 30.33 -7.86
CA PHE A 619 21.46 30.62 -9.29
C PHE A 619 20.18 30.10 -9.94
N VAL A 620 19.82 28.85 -9.68
CA VAL A 620 18.61 28.22 -10.21
C VAL A 620 17.35 28.94 -9.70
N ASP A 621 17.31 29.28 -8.41
CA ASP A 621 16.20 29.98 -7.78
C ASP A 621 16.03 31.39 -8.35
N ALA A 622 17.12 32.14 -8.55
CA ALA A 622 17.08 33.44 -9.23
C ALA A 622 16.52 33.33 -10.65
N LEU A 623 16.89 32.29 -11.40
CA LEU A 623 16.34 32.02 -12.73
C LEU A 623 14.88 31.53 -12.69
N TYR A 624 14.40 30.94 -11.60
CA TYR A 624 12.99 30.58 -11.44
C TYR A 624 12.11 31.78 -11.14
N ARG A 625 12.62 32.74 -10.37
CA ARG A 625 11.93 34.03 -10.12
C ARG A 625 11.76 34.86 -11.40
N LEU A 626 12.53 34.59 -12.46
CA LEU A 626 12.34 35.19 -13.79
C LEU A 626 11.15 34.59 -14.57
N ARG A 627 10.53 33.50 -14.08
CA ARG A 627 9.49 32.74 -14.80
C ARG A 627 8.09 32.86 -14.20
N SER A 628 7.86 33.73 -13.21
CA SER A 628 6.52 33.85 -12.64
C SER A 628 5.59 34.44 -13.70
N ASP A 629 4.55 33.67 -13.99
CA ASP A 629 3.54 33.86 -15.03
C ASP A 629 4.01 33.60 -16.47
N TYR A 630 3.16 32.89 -17.20
CA TYR A 630 3.33 32.36 -18.57
C TYR A 630 4.05 31.01 -18.70
N ASP A 631 3.31 29.93 -18.43
CA ASP A 631 3.09 28.91 -19.46
C ASP A 631 1.68 28.31 -19.30
N PRO A 632 0.87 28.25 -20.38
CA PRO A 632 -0.55 27.82 -20.40
C PRO A 632 -0.79 26.31 -20.20
#